data_AF-A0AAE3S9D4-F1
#
_entry.id   AF-A0AAE3S9D4-F1
#
_cell.length_a   1.000
_cell.length_b   1.000
_cell.length_c   1.000
_cell.angle_alpha   90.00
_cell.angle_beta   90.00
_cell.angle_gamma   90.00
#
_symmetry.space_group_name_H-M   'P 1'
#
loop_
_entity.id
_entity.type
_entity.pdbx_description
1 polymer ?
#
loop_
_entity_poly.entity_id
_entity_poly.type
_entity_poly.pdbx_seq_one_letter_code
_entity_poly.pdbx_strand_id
1 'polypeptide(L)'
;MALKRIHSGGEFEGKIGYCRAVVAGGFVHVAGTVGQGDDVVGQCASALEIIKGALIEAGTSIENAVRVNYYLPDAAEFEPCWPLLRDAFGANPPAATMIECGLIDPKYRIEIEVTALAGERASGPRDHWTSPR
;
A
#
# COMPACT_ATOMS: atom_id res chain seq x y z
N MET A 1 -14.00 -14.92 -4.44
CA MET A 1 -13.94 -13.68 -3.63
C MET A 1 -14.45 -12.53 -4.48
N ALA A 2 -15.25 -11.61 -3.91
CA ALA A 2 -15.82 -10.49 -4.67
C ALA A 2 -14.79 -9.35 -4.83
N LEU A 3 -14.74 -8.76 -6.03
CA LEU A 3 -13.98 -7.56 -6.33
C LEU A 3 -14.57 -6.36 -5.55
N LYS A 4 -13.78 -5.66 -4.73
CA LYS A 4 -14.19 -4.43 -4.03
C LYS A 4 -13.23 -3.29 -4.41
N ARG A 5 -13.78 -2.11 -4.70
CA ARG A 5 -13.01 -0.87 -4.89
C ARG A 5 -13.21 0.05 -3.69
N ILE A 6 -12.13 0.66 -3.22
CA ILE A 6 -12.11 1.64 -2.14
C ILE A 6 -11.70 2.98 -2.75
N HIS A 7 -12.54 3.98 -2.55
CA HIS A 7 -12.36 5.32 -3.11
C HIS A 7 -12.06 6.30 -1.97
N SER A 8 -11.02 7.12 -2.13
CA SER A 8 -10.71 8.17 -1.16
C SER A 8 -11.48 9.47 -1.41
N GLY A 9 -12.16 9.57 -2.55
CA GLY A 9 -12.78 10.82 -3.00
C GLY A 9 -11.76 11.87 -3.48
N GLY A 10 -10.50 11.48 -3.65
CA GLY A 10 -9.44 12.34 -4.15
C GLY A 10 -9.77 12.87 -5.55
N GLU A 11 -9.41 14.14 -5.79
CA GLU A 11 -9.72 14.88 -7.02
C GLU A 11 -9.32 14.12 -8.31
N PHE A 12 -8.19 13.40 -8.26
CA PHE A 12 -7.65 12.70 -9.41
C PHE A 12 -8.33 11.36 -9.70
N GLU A 13 -8.98 10.72 -8.73
CA GLU A 13 -9.56 9.37 -8.91
C GLU A 13 -10.57 9.36 -10.05
N GLY A 14 -11.49 10.34 -10.07
CA GLY A 14 -12.48 10.48 -11.12
C GLY A 14 -11.93 11.01 -12.45
N LYS A 15 -10.85 11.82 -12.42
CA LYS A 15 -10.25 12.42 -13.63
C LYS A 15 -9.36 11.44 -14.40
N ILE A 16 -8.60 10.60 -13.68
CA ILE A 16 -7.61 9.67 -14.25
C ILE A 16 -8.18 8.25 -14.40
N GLY A 17 -9.10 7.84 -13.51
CA GLY A 17 -9.70 6.51 -13.55
C GLY A 17 -8.94 5.49 -12.69
N TYR A 18 -8.67 5.84 -11.43
CA TYR A 18 -8.15 4.91 -10.42
C TYR A 18 -8.92 5.06 -9.10
N CYS A 19 -8.68 4.17 -8.15
CA CYS A 19 -9.22 4.25 -6.80
C CYS A 19 -8.11 3.99 -5.78
N ARG A 20 -8.32 4.38 -4.52
CA ARG A 20 -7.32 4.24 -3.44
C ARG A 20 -6.85 2.80 -3.27
N ALA A 21 -7.76 1.83 -3.31
CA ALA A 21 -7.39 0.42 -3.25
C ALA A 21 -8.39 -0.50 -3.94
N VAL A 22 -7.93 -1.68 -4.36
CA VAL A 22 -8.76 -2.76 -4.91
C VAL A 22 -8.51 -4.04 -4.11
N VAL A 23 -9.58 -4.65 -3.61
CA VAL A 23 -9.55 -6.00 -3.04
C VAL A 23 -9.90 -7.01 -4.13
N ALA A 24 -8.93 -7.85 -4.50
CA ALA A 24 -9.08 -8.84 -5.56
C ALA A 24 -8.15 -10.04 -5.33
N GLY A 25 -8.62 -11.25 -5.64
CA GLY A 25 -7.74 -12.43 -5.66
C GLY A 25 -7.05 -12.79 -4.34
N GLY A 26 -7.62 -12.39 -3.19
CA GLY A 26 -6.98 -12.61 -1.87
C GLY A 26 -5.99 -11.51 -1.46
N PHE A 27 -5.87 -10.43 -2.25
CA PHE A 27 -5.00 -9.30 -1.98
C PHE A 27 -5.78 -8.00 -1.86
N VAL A 28 -5.14 -7.03 -1.22
CA VAL A 28 -5.47 -5.61 -1.26
C VAL A 28 -4.34 -4.89 -1.99
N HIS A 29 -4.65 -4.34 -3.15
CA HIS A 29 -3.73 -3.52 -3.94
C HIS A 29 -4.01 -2.06 -3.64
N VAL A 30 -3.11 -1.40 -2.91
CA VAL A 30 -3.19 0.04 -2.62
C VAL A 30 -2.45 0.79 -3.71
N ALA A 31 -3.10 1.80 -4.28
CA ALA A 31 -2.49 2.65 -5.31
C ALA A 31 -1.24 3.37 -4.80
N GLY A 32 -0.37 3.78 -5.72
CA GLY A 32 0.73 4.69 -5.44
C GLY A 32 0.23 5.91 -4.65
N THR A 33 0.89 6.17 -3.53
CA THR A 33 0.44 7.13 -2.53
C THR A 33 1.57 8.11 -2.21
N VAL A 34 1.36 9.36 -2.63
CA VAL A 34 2.11 10.52 -2.15
C VAL A 34 1.45 11.09 -0.90
N GLY A 35 2.24 11.76 -0.05
CA GLY A 35 1.79 12.41 1.17
C GLY A 35 1.98 13.93 1.14
N GLN A 36 1.39 14.63 2.12
CA GLN A 36 1.66 16.04 2.37
C GLN A 36 2.85 16.19 3.32
N GLY A 37 3.62 17.27 3.19
CA GLY A 37 4.76 17.55 4.06
C GLY A 37 5.78 18.46 3.36
N ASP A 38 6.60 19.14 4.17
CA ASP A 38 7.62 20.07 3.70
C ASP A 38 8.87 19.36 3.17
N ASP A 39 9.13 18.15 3.66
CA ASP A 39 10.27 17.30 3.29
C ASP A 39 9.86 15.85 3.03
N VAL A 40 10.83 15.03 2.62
CA VAL A 40 10.61 13.60 2.31
C VAL A 40 10.10 12.82 3.52
N VAL A 41 10.52 13.16 4.74
CA VAL A 41 10.15 12.46 5.98
C VAL A 41 8.68 12.73 6.31
N GLY A 42 8.25 13.99 6.23
CA GLY A 42 6.85 14.39 6.41
C GLY A 42 5.94 13.77 5.35
N GLN A 43 6.37 13.78 4.08
CA GLN A 43 5.61 13.15 3.00
C GLN A 43 5.53 11.63 3.16
N CYS A 44 6.62 10.96 3.59
CA CYS A 44 6.63 9.53 3.89
C CYS A 44 5.65 9.18 5.00
N ALA A 45 5.68 9.93 6.12
CA ALA A 45 4.75 9.73 7.23
C ALA A 45 3.28 9.88 6.77
N SER A 46 2.98 10.95 6.03
CA SER A 46 1.64 11.19 5.51
C SER A 46 1.18 10.09 4.54
N ALA A 47 2.06 9.62 3.65
CA ALA A 47 1.75 8.53 2.73
C ALA A 47 1.45 7.22 3.46
N LEU A 48 2.26 6.86 4.46
CA LEU A 48 2.05 5.66 5.29
C LEU A 48 0.70 5.71 6.03
N GLU A 49 0.29 6.85 6.57
CA GLU A 49 -1.01 6.98 7.23
C GLU A 49 -2.18 6.79 6.27
N ILE A 50 -2.09 7.35 5.05
CA ILE A 50 -3.10 7.14 4.00
C ILE A 50 -3.19 5.66 3.62
N ILE A 51 -2.04 4.99 3.45
CA ILE A 51 -1.97 3.55 3.14
C ILE A 51 -2.61 2.73 4.27
N LYS A 52 -2.24 3.00 5.53
CA LYS A 52 -2.83 2.31 6.69
C LYS A 52 -4.34 2.46 6.71
N GLY A 53 -4.86 3.67 6.48
CA GLY A 53 -6.29 3.92 6.39
C GLY A 53 -6.98 3.08 5.31
N ALA A 54 -6.38 3.01 4.11
CA ALA A 54 -6.90 2.20 3.02
C ALA A 54 -6.92 0.69 3.34
N LEU A 55 -5.87 0.19 3.99
CA LEU A 55 -5.79 -1.21 4.42
C LEU A 55 -6.83 -1.54 5.50
N ILE A 56 -7.04 -0.63 6.46
CA ILE A 56 -8.08 -0.77 7.50
C ILE A 56 -9.48 -0.84 6.86
N GLU A 57 -9.78 0.05 5.90
CA GLU A 57 -11.07 0.04 5.19
C GLU A 57 -11.26 -1.24 4.33
N ALA A 58 -10.15 -1.84 3.89
CA ALA A 58 -10.14 -3.14 3.22
C ALA A 58 -10.30 -4.34 4.18
N GLY A 59 -10.28 -4.11 5.50
CA GLY A 59 -10.38 -5.16 6.52
C GLY A 59 -9.06 -5.91 6.75
N THR A 60 -7.92 -5.27 6.49
CA THR A 60 -6.58 -5.80 6.76
C THR A 60 -5.72 -4.73 7.45
N SER A 61 -4.43 -4.97 7.59
CA SER A 61 -3.49 -4.03 8.21
C SER A 61 -2.16 -4.01 7.46
N ILE A 62 -1.31 -3.03 7.79
CA ILE A 62 0.04 -2.90 7.22
C ILE A 62 0.95 -4.09 7.55
N GLU A 63 0.66 -4.82 8.63
CA GLU A 63 1.37 -6.05 9.01
C GLU A 63 1.18 -7.18 7.98
N ASN A 64 0.10 -7.13 7.21
CA ASN A 64 -0.17 -8.09 6.14
C ASN A 64 0.43 -7.65 4.79
N ALA A 65 1.24 -6.58 4.76
CA ALA A 65 1.94 -6.17 3.55
C ALA A 65 2.89 -7.28 3.08
N VAL A 66 2.80 -7.62 1.80
CA VAL A 66 3.68 -8.63 1.16
C VAL A 66 4.63 -8.01 0.15
N ARG A 67 4.30 -6.83 -0.37
CA ARG A 67 5.13 -6.06 -1.30
C ARG A 67 4.99 -4.58 -1.02
N VAL A 68 6.11 -3.87 -1.07
CA VAL A 68 6.17 -2.40 -1.12
C VAL A 68 7.10 -1.96 -2.25
N ASN A 69 6.69 -0.94 -3.01
CA ASN A 69 7.55 -0.21 -3.92
C ASN A 69 7.65 1.24 -3.46
N TYR A 70 8.87 1.76 -3.45
CA TYR A 70 9.18 3.16 -3.15
C TYR A 70 9.67 3.84 -4.42
N TYR A 71 9.11 5.00 -4.75
CA TYR A 71 9.49 5.80 -5.90
C TYR A 71 9.92 7.19 -5.43
N LEU A 72 11.13 7.62 -5.75
CA LEU A 72 11.68 8.91 -5.32
C LEU A 72 12.37 9.62 -6.49
N PRO A 73 12.28 10.96 -6.63
CA PRO A 73 13.08 11.70 -7.60
C PRO A 73 14.58 11.71 -7.31
N ASP A 74 14.97 11.57 -6.03
CA ASP A 74 16.35 11.54 -5.54
C ASP A 74 16.50 10.40 -4.51
N ALA A 75 17.29 9.37 -4.84
CA ALA A 75 17.51 8.24 -3.94
C ALA A 75 18.20 8.62 -2.63
N ALA A 76 18.93 9.74 -2.57
CA ALA A 76 19.59 10.20 -1.33
C ALA A 76 18.56 10.60 -0.25
N GLU A 77 17.33 10.94 -0.64
CA GLU A 77 16.24 11.28 0.29
C GLU A 77 15.61 10.03 0.95
N PHE A 78 15.99 8.82 0.54
CA PHE A 78 15.37 7.59 1.06
C PHE A 78 15.82 7.22 2.48
N GLU A 79 17.12 7.36 2.79
CA GLU A 79 17.68 6.98 4.10
C GLU A 79 17.00 7.68 5.30
N PRO A 80 16.72 9.00 5.25
CA PRO A 80 15.96 9.68 6.31
C PRO A 80 14.59 9.06 6.62
N CYS A 81 13.96 8.34 5.68
CA CYS A 81 12.66 7.71 5.87
C CYS A 81 12.73 6.37 6.61
N TRP A 82 13.90 5.73 6.71
CA TRP A 82 14.04 4.37 7.22
C TRP A 82 13.48 4.14 8.62
N PRO A 83 13.59 5.07 9.60
CA PRO A 83 12.96 4.89 10.90
C PRO A 83 11.44 4.68 10.79
N LEU A 84 10.76 5.49 9.97
CA LEU A 84 9.31 5.38 9.73
C LEU A 84 8.95 4.06 9.04
N LEU A 85 9.74 3.65 8.05
CA LEU A 85 9.53 2.39 7.34
C LEU A 85 9.75 1.18 8.25
N ARG A 86 10.77 1.23 9.11
CA ARG A 86 11.03 0.19 10.11
C ARG A 86 9.92 0.13 11.14
N ASP A 87 9.40 1.27 11.59
CA ASP A 87 8.29 1.30 12.54
C ASP A 87 7.00 0.76 11.90
N ALA A 88 6.77 1.02 10.61
CA ALA A 88 5.61 0.54 9.87
C ALA A 88 5.66 -0.95 9.50
N PHE A 89 6.82 -1.45 9.08
CA PHE A 89 6.97 -2.77 8.46
C PHE A 89 7.89 -3.72 9.24
N GLY A 90 8.70 -3.24 10.18
CA GLY A 90 9.82 -4.00 10.76
C GLY A 90 9.40 -5.25 11.54
N ALA A 91 8.18 -5.29 12.08
CA ALA A 91 7.63 -6.47 12.74
C ALA A 91 7.31 -7.60 11.74
N ASN A 92 6.90 -7.25 10.51
CA ASN A 92 6.48 -8.17 9.45
C ASN A 92 6.93 -7.62 8.08
N PRO A 93 8.22 -7.77 7.72
CA PRO A 93 8.79 -7.06 6.58
C PRO A 93 8.25 -7.60 5.24
N PRO A 94 7.71 -6.74 4.34
CA PRO A 94 7.35 -7.13 2.98
C PRO A 94 8.58 -7.25 2.09
N ALA A 95 8.43 -7.90 0.92
CA ALA A 95 9.40 -7.73 -0.15
C ALA A 95 9.41 -6.27 -0.62
N ALA A 96 10.59 -5.67 -0.82
CA ALA A 96 10.71 -4.24 -1.07
C ALA A 96 11.56 -3.94 -2.32
N THR A 97 11.20 -2.87 -3.03
CA THR A 97 11.99 -2.27 -4.12
C THR A 97 11.99 -0.75 -3.95
N MET A 98 13.15 -0.10 -4.14
CA MET A 98 13.24 1.36 -4.26
C MET A 98 13.72 1.70 -5.67
N ILE A 99 13.07 2.69 -6.28
CA ILE A 99 13.32 3.14 -7.66
C ILE A 99 13.49 4.67 -7.64
N GLU A 100 14.57 5.14 -8.26
CA GLU A 100 14.75 6.57 -8.54
C GLU A 100 14.03 6.93 -9.87
N CYS A 101 13.00 7.77 -9.80
CA CYS A 101 12.22 8.23 -10.96
C CYS A 101 11.42 9.51 -10.66
N GLY A 102 10.98 10.22 -11.71
CA GLY A 102 10.08 11.37 -11.56
C GLY A 102 8.68 10.98 -11.05
N LEU A 103 8.02 11.89 -10.33
CA LEU A 103 6.66 11.74 -9.81
C LEU A 103 5.67 12.68 -10.52
N ILE A 104 4.37 12.54 -10.22
CA ILE A 104 3.29 13.29 -10.90
C ILE A 104 3.40 14.82 -10.79
N ASP A 105 4.00 15.32 -9.72
CA ASP A 105 4.24 16.74 -9.45
C ASP A 105 5.63 16.90 -8.79
N PRO A 106 6.47 17.85 -9.24
CA PRO A 106 7.81 18.06 -8.69
C PRO A 106 7.89 18.35 -7.19
N LYS A 107 6.78 18.74 -6.55
CA LYS A 107 6.74 18.95 -5.09
C LYS A 107 6.82 17.65 -4.29
N TYR A 108 6.48 16.52 -4.90
CA TYR A 108 6.51 15.22 -4.23
C TYR A 108 7.91 14.62 -4.27
N ARG A 109 8.33 14.09 -3.12
CA ARG A 109 9.68 13.53 -2.89
C ARG A 109 9.66 12.02 -2.71
N ILE A 110 8.49 11.45 -2.37
CA ILE A 110 8.30 10.00 -2.24
C ILE A 110 6.87 9.61 -2.59
N GLU A 111 6.74 8.51 -3.32
CA GLU A 111 5.48 7.81 -3.55
C GLU A 111 5.64 6.34 -3.12
N ILE A 112 4.64 5.81 -2.40
CA ILE A 112 4.66 4.46 -1.83
C ILE A 112 3.49 3.66 -2.37
N GLU A 113 3.76 2.46 -2.89
CA GLU A 113 2.75 1.51 -3.37
C GLU A 113 2.83 0.23 -2.53
N VAL A 114 1.67 -0.29 -2.07
CA VAL A 114 1.62 -1.45 -1.19
C VAL A 114 0.63 -2.49 -1.71
N THR A 115 1.06 -3.75 -1.71
CA THR A 115 0.16 -4.90 -1.80
C THR A 115 0.19 -5.66 -0.49
N ALA A 116 -0.99 -5.98 0.04
CA ALA A 116 -1.18 -6.74 1.28
C ALA A 116 -2.08 -7.95 1.04
N LEU A 117 -2.00 -8.95 1.92
CA LEU A 117 -3.02 -10.00 1.98
C LEU A 117 -4.34 -9.40 2.46
N ALA A 118 -5.43 -9.74 1.79
CA ALA A 118 -6.76 -9.46 2.29
C ALA A 118 -7.01 -10.35 3.51
N GLY A 119 -7.60 -9.79 4.58
CA GLY A 119 -8.00 -10.60 5.73
C GLY A 119 -8.91 -11.74 5.26
N GLU A 120 -8.70 -12.96 5.77
CA GLU A 120 -9.61 -14.07 5.49
C GLU A 120 -11.02 -13.63 5.89
N ARG A 121 -11.92 -13.44 4.91
CA ARG A 121 -13.34 -13.68 5.23
C ARG A 121 -13.36 -15.13 5.69
N ALA A 122 -13.70 -15.35 6.96
CA ALA A 122 -13.87 -16.68 7.55
C ALA A 122 -14.45 -17.60 6.48
N SER A 123 -13.59 -18.43 5.90
CA SER A 123 -14.04 -19.38 4.90
C SER A 123 -14.98 -20.30 5.66
N GLY A 124 -16.23 -20.40 5.20
CA GLY A 124 -17.10 -21.51 5.56
C GLY A 124 -16.36 -22.85 5.39
N PRO A 125 -16.90 -23.93 5.96
CA PRO A 125 -16.17 -25.18 6.16
C PRO A 125 -15.35 -25.56 4.93
N ARG A 126 -14.04 -25.76 5.13
CA ARG A 126 -13.18 -26.30 4.07
C ARG A 126 -13.72 -27.68 3.73
N ASP A 127 -14.35 -27.80 2.58
CA ASP A 127 -14.71 -29.09 1.99
C ASP A 127 -13.42 -29.88 1.82
N HIS A 128 -13.25 -30.82 2.75
CA HIS A 128 -12.17 -31.77 2.82
C HIS A 128 -12.33 -32.68 1.62
N TRP A 129 -11.63 -32.36 0.54
CA TRP A 129 -11.47 -33.28 -0.58
C TRP A 129 -10.68 -34.51 -0.09
N THR A 130 -11.40 -35.56 0.30
CA THR A 130 -10.84 -36.90 0.45
C THR A 130 -10.79 -37.55 -0.93
N SER A 131 -9.58 -37.76 -1.43
CA SER A 131 -9.36 -38.53 -2.66
C SER A 131 -9.98 -39.93 -2.53
N PRO A 132 -10.72 -40.44 -3.53
CA PRO A 132 -11.00 -41.86 -3.63
C PRO A 132 -9.68 -42.62 -3.87
N ARG A 133 -9.59 -43.83 -3.30
CA ARG A 133 -8.50 -44.79 -3.54
C ARG A 133 -8.61 -45.41 -4.92
#